data_AF-A0A7Y4WNF7-F1
#
_entry.id   AF-A0A7Y4WNF7-F1
#
_cell.length_a   1.000
_cell.length_b   1.000
_cell.length_c   1.000
_cell.angle_alpha   90.00
_cell.angle_beta   90.00
_cell.angle_gamma   90.00
#
_symmetry.space_group_name_H-M   'P 1'
#
loop_
_entity.id
_entity.type
_entity.pdbx_description
1 polymer ?
#
loop_
_entity_poly.entity_id
_entity_poly.type
_entity_poly.pdbx_seq_one_letter_code
_entity_poly.pdbx_strand_id
1 'polypeptide(L)'
;MEPAKSERAWPTVVSNRARPGKDKPFADYALGAPWDEMFASDGSPRAHSAALYEALTTLPADELVRRQQACEQSFLHQGITFTVYG
;
A
#
# COMPACT_ATOMS: atom_id res chain seq x y z
N MET A 1 21.61 -32.52 -18.75
CA MET A 1 21.55 -32.11 -17.33
C MET A 1 20.89 -30.74 -17.31
N GLU A 2 19.56 -30.71 -17.25
CA GLU A 2 18.79 -29.45 -17.18
C GLU A 2 18.90 -28.84 -15.77
N PRO A 3 19.05 -27.52 -15.61
CA PRO A 3 18.95 -26.90 -14.30
C PRO A 3 17.49 -26.83 -13.86
N ALA A 4 17.26 -27.24 -12.61
CA ALA A 4 15.96 -27.29 -11.95
C ALA A 4 15.20 -25.97 -12.05
N LYS A 5 13.95 -26.05 -12.53
CA LYS A 5 12.98 -24.96 -12.51
C LYS A 5 12.76 -24.55 -11.05
N SER A 6 13.22 -23.36 -10.69
CA SER A 6 12.84 -22.67 -9.46
C SER A 6 11.33 -22.43 -9.52
N GLU A 7 10.56 -23.28 -8.85
CA GLU A 7 9.17 -23.02 -8.51
C GLU A 7 9.15 -21.77 -7.62
N ARG A 8 8.90 -20.62 -8.23
CA ARG A 8 8.49 -19.42 -7.50
C ARG A 8 7.12 -19.70 -6.91
N ALA A 9 7.10 -20.25 -5.70
CA ALA A 9 5.92 -20.25 -4.85
C ALA A 9 5.55 -18.77 -4.62
N TRP A 10 4.42 -18.36 -5.18
CA TRP A 10 3.86 -17.05 -4.88
C TRP A 10 3.52 -17.05 -3.39
N PRO A 11 4.01 -16.08 -2.60
CA PRO A 11 3.59 -15.99 -1.21
C PRO A 11 2.07 -15.84 -1.20
N THR A 12 1.40 -16.68 -0.41
CA THR A 12 -0.03 -16.54 -0.16
C THR A 12 -0.22 -15.14 0.44
N VAL A 13 -0.72 -14.20 -0.35
CA VAL A 13 -1.12 -12.88 0.14
C VAL A 13 -2.35 -13.13 1.00
N VAL A 14 -2.13 -13.36 2.29
CA VAL A 14 -3.19 -13.44 3.30
C VAL A 14 -3.95 -12.13 3.18
N SER A 15 -5.12 -12.19 2.54
CA SER A 15 -5.99 -11.04 2.34
C SER A 15 -6.71 -10.71 3.64
N ASN A 16 -5.96 -10.28 4.65
CA ASN A 16 -6.51 -9.43 5.68
C ASN A 16 -6.35 -7.97 5.21
N ARG A 17 -7.26 -7.53 4.33
CA ARG A 17 -7.24 -6.15 3.85
C ARG A 17 -7.81 -5.27 4.96
N ALA A 18 -6.93 -4.51 5.62
CA ALA A 18 -7.33 -3.44 6.52
C ALA A 18 -8.44 -2.59 5.87
N ARG A 19 -9.49 -2.27 6.63
CA ARG A 19 -10.63 -1.50 6.13
C ARG A 19 -10.26 -0.01 6.17
N PRO A 20 -10.13 0.66 5.01
CA PRO A 20 -9.98 2.10 4.97
C PRO A 20 -11.17 2.71 5.71
N GLY A 21 -10.94 3.72 6.55
CA GLY A 21 -12.04 4.28 7.36
C GLY A 21 -12.12 3.77 8.80
N LYS A 22 -11.64 2.56 9.09
CA LYS A 22 -11.96 1.86 10.36
C LYS A 22 -10.76 1.36 11.13
N ASP A 23 -9.79 0.76 10.44
CA ASP A 23 -8.64 0.15 11.09
C ASP A 23 -7.48 1.17 11.12
N LYS A 24 -6.61 1.09 12.13
CA LYS A 24 -5.46 1.99 12.22
C LYS A 24 -4.55 1.79 11.01
N PRO A 25 -3.95 2.86 10.45
CA PRO A 25 -2.97 2.71 9.37
C PRO A 25 -1.88 1.70 9.75
N PHE A 26 -1.56 0.81 8.81
CA PHE A 26 -0.53 -0.22 8.94
C PHE A 26 -0.79 -1.30 10.01
N ALA A 27 -1.99 -1.39 10.60
CA ALA A 27 -2.28 -2.37 11.67
C ALA A 27 -1.98 -3.83 11.30
N ASP A 28 -2.21 -4.20 10.05
CA ASP A 28 -1.97 -5.55 9.51
C ASP A 28 -0.78 -5.58 8.52
N TYR A 29 0.08 -4.54 8.54
CA TYR A 29 1.21 -4.46 7.62
C TYR A 29 2.38 -5.31 8.11
N ALA A 30 2.72 -6.34 7.33
CA ALA A 30 3.81 -7.25 7.65
C ALA A 30 5.07 -6.90 6.85
N LEU A 31 6.17 -6.65 7.56
CA LEU A 31 7.49 -6.55 6.95
C LEU A 31 7.96 -7.95 6.52
N GLY A 32 8.35 -8.06 5.26
CA GLY A 32 8.78 -9.32 4.65
C GLY A 32 10.27 -9.33 4.29
N ALA A 33 10.64 -10.34 3.51
CA ALA A 33 11.97 -10.45 2.91
C ALA A 33 12.34 -9.33 1.92
N PRO A 34 11.41 -8.72 1.15
CA PRO A 34 11.75 -7.59 0.28
C PRO A 34 12.17 -6.36 1.08
N TRP A 35 12.95 -5.49 0.43
CA TRP A 35 13.26 -4.18 1.00
C TRP A 35 12.00 -3.31 1.04
N ASP A 36 11.68 -2.81 2.23
CA ASP A 36 10.61 -1.85 2.45
C ASP A 36 11.14 -0.42 2.37
N GLU A 37 10.55 0.39 1.48
CA GLU A 37 10.93 1.80 1.26
C GLU A 37 10.45 2.72 2.40
N MET A 38 9.40 2.34 3.12
CA MET A 38 8.81 3.15 4.17
C MET A 38 9.38 2.82 5.54
N PHE A 39 9.57 1.53 5.82
CA PHE A 39 9.97 1.00 7.12
C PHE A 39 11.37 0.40 7.08
N ALA A 40 12.14 0.62 8.15
CA ALA A 40 13.34 -0.14 8.44
C ALA A 40 12.99 -1.54 8.97
N SER A 41 13.99 -2.42 9.07
CA SER A 41 13.81 -3.79 9.54
C SER A 41 13.30 -3.89 10.99
N ASP A 42 13.40 -2.81 11.76
CA ASP A 42 12.88 -2.70 13.13
C ASP A 42 11.42 -2.21 13.19
N GLY A 43 10.78 -1.95 12.05
CA GLY A 43 9.42 -1.41 11.98
C GLY A 43 9.32 0.10 12.12
N SER A 44 10.45 0.82 12.28
CA SER A 44 10.44 2.27 12.34
C SER A 44 10.35 2.89 10.94
N PRO A 45 9.62 4.01 10.75
CA PRO A 45 9.63 4.70 9.47
C PRO A 45 11.03 5.27 9.19
N ARG A 46 11.50 5.10 7.95
CA ARG A 46 12.76 5.67 7.48
C ARG A 46 12.68 7.19 7.45
N ALA A 47 13.81 7.86 7.66
CA ALA A 47 13.87 9.32 7.76
C ALA A 47 13.21 10.06 6.57
N HIS A 48 13.41 9.58 5.33
CA HIS A 48 12.81 10.19 4.15
C HIS A 48 11.28 9.97 4.04
N SER A 49 10.78 8.89 4.67
CA SER A 49 9.36 8.50 4.69
C SER A 49 8.63 8.96 5.96
N ALA A 50 9.33 9.63 6.90
CA ALA A 50 8.76 10.03 8.19
C ALA A 50 7.58 11.00 8.04
N ALA A 51 7.72 12.01 7.18
CA ALA A 51 6.64 12.98 6.90
C ALA A 51 5.42 12.30 6.27
N LEU A 52 5.64 11.31 5.40
CA LEU A 52 4.56 10.54 4.80
C LEU A 52 3.86 9.65 5.85
N TYR A 53 4.64 8.98 6.71
CA TYR A 53 4.11 8.18 7.81
C TYR A 53 3.23 9.04 8.73
N GLU A 54 3.69 10.21 9.12
CA GLU A 54 2.92 11.15 9.95
C GLU A 54 1.64 11.59 9.24
N ALA A 55 1.73 12.00 7.97
CA ALA A 55 0.56 12.40 7.20
C ALA A 55 -0.48 11.28 7.10
N LEU A 56 -0.06 10.04 6.86
CA LEU A 56 -0.97 8.89 6.74
C LEU A 56 -1.55 8.44 8.08
N THR A 57 -0.81 8.58 9.18
CA THR A 57 -1.27 8.17 10.52
C THR A 57 -2.18 9.19 11.20
N THR A 58 -2.06 10.47 10.82
CA THR A 58 -2.88 11.57 11.37
C THR A 58 -4.10 11.89 10.51
N LEU A 59 -4.15 11.42 9.26
CA LEU A 59 -5.27 11.69 8.36
C LEU A 59 -6.54 10.95 8.82
N PRO A 60 -7.65 11.67 9.04
CA PRO A 60 -8.93 11.06 9.30
C PRO A 60 -9.36 10.17 8.14
N ALA A 61 -9.99 9.07 8.50
CA ALA A 61 -10.21 7.99 7.56
C ALA A 61 -11.33 8.32 6.54
N ASP A 62 -12.27 9.18 6.92
CA ASP A 62 -13.27 9.82 6.06
C ASP A 62 -12.64 10.82 5.06
N GLU A 63 -11.64 11.58 5.51
CA GLU A 63 -10.90 12.50 4.63
C GLU A 63 -10.08 11.75 3.58
N LEU A 64 -9.54 10.57 3.91
CA LEU A 64 -8.87 9.70 2.94
C LEU A 64 -9.84 9.23 1.83
N VAL A 65 -11.05 8.81 2.21
CA VAL A 65 -12.11 8.43 1.25
C VAL A 65 -12.52 9.62 0.39
N ARG A 66 -12.67 10.81 0.99
CA ARG A 66 -13.01 12.03 0.24
C ARG A 66 -11.94 12.36 -0.80
N ARG A 67 -10.66 12.27 -0.45
CA ARG A 67 -9.54 12.51 -1.36
C ARG A 67 -9.49 11.49 -2.48
N GLN A 68 -9.79 10.22 -2.20
CA GLN A 68 -9.94 9.19 -3.23
C GLN A 68 -11.00 9.59 -4.26
N GLN A 69 -12.21 9.94 -3.80
CA GLN A 69 -13.31 10.35 -4.68
C GLN A 69 -12.95 11.58 -5.52
N ALA A 70 -12.31 12.58 -4.92
CA ALA A 70 -11.84 13.77 -5.64
C ALA A 70 -10.78 13.44 -6.70
N CYS A 71 -9.89 12.48 -6.41
CA CYS A 71 -8.88 11.99 -7.34
C CYS A 71 -9.54 11.25 -8.52
N GLU A 72 -10.49 10.37 -8.27
CA GLU A 72 -11.27 9.66 -9.30
C GLU A 72 -12.00 10.64 -10.23
N GLN A 73 -12.67 11.66 -9.68
CA GLN A 73 -13.31 12.71 -10.48
C GLN A 73 -12.30 13.52 -11.30
N SER A 74 -11.14 13.82 -10.72
CA SER A 74 -10.07 14.54 -11.42
C SER A 74 -9.52 13.74 -12.60
N PHE A 75 -9.38 12.41 -12.45
CA PHE A 75 -8.98 11.53 -13.55
C PHE A 75 -10.01 11.51 -14.68
N LEU A 76 -11.30 11.41 -14.34
CA LEU A 76 -12.39 11.47 -15.32
C LEU A 76 -12.37 12.80 -16.10
N HIS A 77 -12.25 13.93 -15.42
CA HIS A 77 -12.22 15.25 -16.06
C HIS A 77 -10.98 15.49 -16.92
N GLN A 78 -9.85 14.86 -16.60
CA GLN A 78 -8.60 14.99 -17.37
C GLN A 78 -8.49 13.97 -18.52
N GLY A 79 -9.47 13.06 -18.67
CA GLY A 79 -9.38 11.97 -19.63
C GLY A 79 -8.26 10.96 -19.31
N ILE A 80 -7.76 10.95 -18.07
CA ILE A 80 -6.75 9.98 -17.61
C ILE A 80 -7.47 8.66 -17.38
N THR A 81 -7.09 7.63 -18.14
CA THR A 81 -7.62 6.27 -18.01
C THR A 81 -6.52 5.32 -17.61
N PHE A 82 -6.71 4.62 -16.48
CA PHE A 82 -5.90 3.46 -16.13
C PHE A 82 -6.74 2.21 -16.45
N THR A 83 -6.52 1.61 -17.62
CA THR A 83 -7.14 0.33 -17.97
C THR A 83 -6.41 -0.79 -17.24
N VAL A 84 -6.93 -1.20 -16.09
CA VAL A 84 -6.58 -2.48 -15.49
C VAL A 84 -7.60 -3.48 -16.05
N TYR A 85 -7.20 -4.28 -17.05
CA TYR A 85 -7.96 -5.47 -17.42
C TYR A 85 -7.94 -6.39 -16.19
N GLY A 86 -9.11 -6.55 -15.55
CA GLY A 86 -9.30 -7.50 -14.44
C GLY A 86 -9.25 -8.94 -14.89
#